data_AF-A0A918IDL2-F1
#
_entry.id   AF-A0A918IDL2-F1
#
_cell.length_a   1.000
_cell.length_b   1.000
_cell.length_c   1.000
_cell.angle_alpha   90.00
_cell.angle_beta   90.00
_cell.angle_gamma   90.00
#
_symmetry.space_group_name_H-M   'P 1'
#
loop_
_entity.id
_entity.type
_entity.pdbx_description
1 polymer ?
#
loop_
_entity_poly.entity_id
_entity_poly.type
_entity_poly.pdbx_seq_one_letter_code
_entity_poly.pdbx_strand_id
1 'polypeptide(L)'
;MQHLLSRAKWDADAVRDDIRGFVVGQLHDTAAVLVVDETGDVKKGAATVGVQRQYTGTAGRIENSQVAVYLAYSTRSGHAAIDRELYVPRSWTEDTARCQAAGIPDTVGFATKPALAARMIGRALDAGVPASWVAGDEVYGGNPHLRTALEQRQVGYVLAVARDHQIATHAGKFRADTLVKRLPRRAWQKLSAGAGTKGHRFYDWALADIADDRPGHYQLLVRRNRRTGELAFYRCYSATHVSLSTLVQVAGRRWTVEETFQSGKGLAGLDEHQVRRWTSWHRWVTLAMLAHAFLAAVRADEHARHPGPDELIPLTCNEIQRLFNALVVRLVHDTAHRLLWSHWRRRHQARSQTSHYQQQAAQA
;
A
#
# COMPACT_ATOMS: atom_id res chain seq x y z
N MET A 1 -21.69 -13.12 -5.88
CA MET A 1 -20.59 -12.15 -6.06
C MET A 1 -20.93 -10.98 -6.98
N GLN A 2 -21.30 -11.18 -8.26
CA GLN A 2 -21.60 -10.06 -9.18
C GLN A 2 -22.68 -9.09 -8.66
N HIS A 3 -23.77 -9.60 -8.08
CA HIS A 3 -24.79 -8.76 -7.45
C HIS A 3 -24.21 -7.92 -6.30
N LEU A 4 -23.45 -8.53 -5.39
CA LEU A 4 -22.82 -7.84 -4.26
C LEU A 4 -21.92 -6.68 -4.72
N LEU A 5 -21.13 -6.90 -5.77
CA LEU A 5 -20.18 -5.91 -6.27
C LEU A 5 -20.84 -4.81 -7.09
N SER A 6 -21.90 -5.10 -7.85
CA SER A 6 -22.44 -4.16 -8.84
C SER A 6 -23.81 -3.56 -8.51
N ARG A 7 -24.66 -4.28 -7.78
CA ARG A 7 -26.11 -3.95 -7.64
C ARG A 7 -26.58 -3.85 -6.20
N ALA A 8 -25.99 -4.60 -5.28
CA ALA A 8 -26.35 -4.53 -3.87
C ALA A 8 -26.16 -3.11 -3.34
N LYS A 9 -26.97 -2.70 -2.35
CA LYS A 9 -26.88 -1.38 -1.73
C LYS A 9 -26.04 -1.48 -0.46
N TRP A 10 -24.75 -1.15 -0.58
CA TRP A 10 -23.84 -0.97 0.55
C TRP A 10 -22.75 0.04 0.17
N ASP A 11 -22.23 0.72 1.19
CA ASP A 11 -21.24 1.77 1.06
C ASP A 11 -19.83 1.18 1.24
N ALA A 12 -19.02 1.24 0.18
CA ALA A 12 -17.67 0.69 0.17
C ALA A 12 -16.67 1.50 1.01
N ASP A 13 -16.97 2.77 1.24
CA ASP A 13 -16.18 3.72 2.02
C ASP A 13 -16.52 3.61 3.50
N ALA A 14 -17.80 3.43 3.85
CA ALA A 14 -18.20 3.10 5.21
C ALA A 14 -17.56 1.78 5.68
N VAL A 15 -17.59 0.73 4.84
CA VAL A 15 -16.92 -0.55 5.18
C VAL A 15 -15.40 -0.40 5.21
N ARG A 16 -14.80 0.48 4.40
CA ARG A 16 -13.37 0.83 4.54
C ARG A 16 -13.11 1.43 5.93
N ASP A 17 -13.98 2.30 6.42
CA ASP A 17 -13.85 2.90 7.75
C ASP A 17 -14.00 1.85 8.87
N ASP A 18 -14.90 0.89 8.72
CA ASP A 18 -15.02 -0.28 9.62
C ASP A 18 -13.74 -1.12 9.62
N ILE A 19 -13.15 -1.40 8.44
CA ILE A 19 -11.89 -2.12 8.31
C ILE A 19 -10.76 -1.35 9.00
N ARG A 20 -10.70 -0.02 8.84
CA ARG A 20 -9.72 0.82 9.53
C ARG A 20 -9.87 0.68 11.04
N GLY A 21 -11.09 0.79 11.58
CA GLY A 21 -11.36 0.61 13.00
C GLY A 21 -10.95 -0.78 13.50
N PHE A 22 -11.30 -1.83 12.74
CA PHE A 22 -10.92 -3.21 13.05
C PHE A 22 -9.41 -3.41 13.08
N VAL A 23 -8.69 -2.99 12.04
CA VAL A 23 -7.23 -3.14 11.94
C VAL A 23 -6.53 -2.38 13.08
N VAL A 24 -6.95 -1.14 13.34
CA VAL A 24 -6.35 -0.32 14.41
C VAL A 24 -6.61 -0.93 15.79
N GLY A 25 -7.82 -1.46 16.02
CA GLY A 25 -8.15 -2.15 17.27
C GLY A 25 -7.35 -3.44 17.48
N GLN A 26 -7.12 -4.22 16.42
CA GLN A 26 -6.44 -5.52 16.51
C GLN A 26 -4.90 -5.40 16.52
N LEU A 27 -4.34 -4.41 15.83
CA LEU A 27 -2.89 -4.23 15.73
C LEU A 27 -2.32 -3.16 16.67
N HIS A 28 -3.19 -2.45 17.41
CA HIS A 28 -2.92 -1.30 18.28
C HIS A 28 -1.44 -1.09 18.71
N ASP A 29 -0.82 0.00 18.25
CA ASP A 29 0.57 0.34 18.56
C ASP A 29 0.74 1.87 18.48
N THR A 30 1.18 2.51 19.57
CA THR A 30 1.41 3.96 19.59
C THR A 30 2.56 4.39 18.68
N ALA A 31 3.44 3.45 18.32
CA ALA A 31 4.52 3.65 17.37
C ALA A 31 4.13 3.24 15.94
N ALA A 32 2.84 3.10 15.62
CA ALA A 32 2.40 2.74 14.28
C ALA A 32 2.88 3.73 13.21
N VAL A 33 3.17 3.18 12.03
CA VAL A 33 3.58 3.93 10.84
C VAL A 33 2.51 3.76 9.78
N LEU A 34 2.02 4.87 9.24
CA LEU A 34 1.22 4.89 8.04
C LEU A 34 2.15 4.77 6.84
N VAL A 35 2.07 3.67 6.09
CA VAL A 35 2.90 3.45 4.91
C VAL A 35 2.04 3.63 3.67
N VAL A 36 2.44 4.56 2.80
CA VAL A 36 1.77 4.82 1.53
C VAL A 36 2.58 4.29 0.36
N ASP A 37 1.92 3.58 -0.54
CA ASP A 37 2.49 3.04 -1.76
C ASP A 37 1.38 2.78 -2.78
N GLU A 38 1.74 2.52 -4.03
CA GLU A 38 0.81 2.09 -5.06
C GLU A 38 1.11 0.69 -5.58
N THR A 39 0.09 0.07 -6.14
CA THR A 39 0.27 -1.13 -6.96
C THR A 39 -0.59 -1.04 -8.21
N GLY A 40 -0.13 -1.71 -9.27
CA GLY A 40 -0.76 -1.71 -10.57
C GLY A 40 -1.13 -3.10 -11.04
N ASP A 41 -2.35 -3.25 -11.54
CA ASP A 41 -2.86 -4.47 -12.13
C ASP A 41 -2.81 -4.35 -13.65
N VAL A 42 -2.13 -5.27 -14.33
CA VAL A 42 -2.10 -5.31 -15.79
C VAL A 42 -3.49 -5.68 -16.31
N LYS A 43 -4.03 -4.91 -17.26
CA LYS A 43 -5.35 -5.13 -17.83
C LYS A 43 -5.28 -5.12 -19.37
N LYS A 44 -6.25 -5.78 -20.00
CA LYS A 44 -6.43 -5.77 -21.46
C LYS A 44 -7.61 -4.88 -21.86
N GLY A 45 -7.47 -4.17 -22.97
CA GLY A 45 -8.49 -3.25 -23.50
C GLY A 45 -8.57 -1.91 -22.77
N ALA A 46 -9.50 -1.06 -23.19
CA ALA A 46 -9.64 0.34 -22.73
C ALA A 46 -10.81 0.59 -21.78
N ALA A 47 -11.65 -0.41 -21.54
CA ALA A 47 -12.94 -0.26 -20.84
C ALA A 47 -12.86 -0.38 -19.31
N THR A 48 -11.75 -0.87 -18.76
CA THR A 48 -11.57 -0.96 -17.30
C THR A 48 -11.29 0.42 -16.73
N VAL A 49 -12.08 0.85 -15.75
CA VAL A 49 -11.97 2.16 -15.09
C VAL A 49 -10.53 2.52 -14.71
N GLY A 50 -10.05 3.70 -15.12
CA GLY A 50 -8.70 4.19 -14.81
C GLY A 50 -7.55 3.46 -15.53
N VAL A 51 -7.82 2.54 -16.46
CA VAL A 51 -6.76 1.85 -17.21
C VAL A 51 -6.10 2.76 -18.24
N GLN A 52 -4.76 2.79 -18.24
CA GLN A 52 -3.98 3.40 -19.31
C GLN A 52 -2.62 2.73 -19.44
N ARG A 53 -1.89 3.01 -20.53
CA ARG A 53 -0.47 2.68 -20.61
C ARG A 53 0.30 3.56 -19.63
N GLN A 54 0.82 2.95 -18.57
CA GLN A 54 1.59 3.62 -17.54
C GLN A 54 2.60 2.67 -16.92
N TYR A 55 3.64 3.22 -16.29
CA TYR A 55 4.57 2.41 -15.52
C TYR A 55 3.83 1.72 -14.37
N THR A 56 4.00 0.40 -14.25
CA THR A 56 3.53 -0.37 -13.12
C THR A 56 4.70 -1.11 -12.50
N GLY A 57 4.87 -0.98 -11.18
CA GLY A 57 5.89 -1.71 -10.44
C GLY A 57 5.74 -3.23 -10.57
N THR A 58 4.52 -3.73 -10.80
CA THR A 58 4.27 -5.17 -10.96
C THR A 58 4.84 -5.74 -12.27
N ALA A 59 4.86 -4.96 -13.37
CA ALA A 59 5.42 -5.42 -14.65
C ALA A 59 6.86 -4.91 -14.89
N GLY A 60 7.35 -3.98 -14.08
CA GLY A 60 8.66 -3.34 -14.24
C GLY A 60 8.82 -2.50 -15.51
N ARG A 61 7.72 -2.24 -16.23
CA ARG A 61 7.70 -1.55 -17.52
C ARG A 61 6.38 -0.81 -17.74
N ILE A 62 6.32 -0.02 -18.81
CA ILE A 62 5.08 0.65 -19.22
C ILE A 62 4.15 -0.39 -19.84
N GLU A 63 3.01 -0.61 -19.18
CA GLU A 63 1.95 -1.51 -19.64
C GLU A 63 0.58 -0.90 -19.45
N ASN A 64 -0.40 -1.42 -20.19
CA ASN A 64 -1.79 -1.07 -19.93
C ASN A 64 -2.22 -1.60 -18.57
N SER A 65 -2.35 -0.70 -17.60
CA SER A 65 -2.53 -1.06 -16.19
C SER A 65 -3.51 -0.14 -15.50
N GLN A 66 -4.22 -0.68 -14.52
CA GLN A 66 -5.01 0.07 -13.56
C GLN A 66 -4.17 0.22 -12.28
N VAL A 67 -3.99 1.43 -11.76
CA VAL A 67 -3.15 1.71 -10.60
C VAL A 67 -4.00 2.23 -9.45
N ALA A 68 -3.71 1.79 -8.23
CA ALA A 68 -4.34 2.29 -7.03
C ALA A 68 -3.32 2.56 -5.92
N VAL A 69 -3.59 3.61 -5.16
CA VAL A 69 -2.82 4.00 -3.97
C VAL A 69 -3.45 3.34 -2.76
N TYR A 70 -2.63 2.84 -1.84
CA TYR A 70 -3.06 2.19 -0.61
C TYR A 70 -2.36 2.81 0.59
N LEU A 71 -3.08 2.86 1.70
CA LEU A 71 -2.53 3.26 3.01
C LEU A 71 -2.51 2.03 3.90
N ALA A 72 -1.32 1.57 4.26
CA ALA A 72 -1.13 0.48 5.21
C ALA A 72 -0.87 1.01 6.61
N TYR A 73 -1.51 0.40 7.60
CA TYR A 73 -1.22 0.60 9.02
C TYR A 73 -0.20 -0.46 9.45
N SER A 74 1.01 -0.03 9.82
CA SER A 74 2.13 -0.92 10.11
C SER A 74 2.60 -0.79 11.55
N THR A 75 2.62 -1.92 12.26
CA THR A 75 2.96 -2.03 13.70
C THR A 75 4.00 -3.11 13.92
N ARG A 76 4.41 -3.34 15.18
CA ARG A 76 5.25 -4.50 15.52
C ARG A 76 4.48 -5.83 15.37
N SER A 77 3.18 -5.83 15.62
CA SER A 77 2.33 -7.03 15.64
C SER A 77 1.90 -7.46 14.24
N GLY A 78 1.88 -6.54 13.29
CA GLY A 78 1.50 -6.83 11.91
C GLY A 78 1.23 -5.59 11.09
N HIS A 79 0.72 -5.81 9.87
CA HIS A 79 0.36 -4.76 8.95
C HIS A 79 -0.87 -5.14 8.12
N ALA A 80 -1.68 -4.15 7.76
CA ALA A 80 -2.81 -4.30 6.84
C ALA A 80 -3.17 -2.95 6.19
N ALA A 81 -3.75 -3.01 4.99
CA ALA A 81 -4.31 -1.83 4.34
C ALA A 81 -5.57 -1.34 5.07
N ILE A 82 -5.62 -0.04 5.36
CA ILE A 82 -6.74 0.64 6.03
C ILE A 82 -7.47 1.64 5.11
N ASP A 83 -6.88 1.98 3.96
CA ASP A 83 -7.48 2.87 2.98
C ASP A 83 -6.99 2.53 1.56
N ARG A 84 -7.75 2.94 0.54
CA ARG A 84 -7.48 2.74 -0.88
C ARG A 84 -8.07 3.87 -1.71
N GLU A 85 -7.39 4.25 -2.79
CA GLU A 85 -7.89 5.18 -3.80
C GLU A 85 -7.49 4.72 -5.20
N LEU A 86 -8.44 4.74 -6.13
CA LEU A 86 -8.14 4.47 -7.53
C LEU A 86 -7.45 5.69 -8.16
N TYR A 87 -6.30 5.49 -8.80
CA TYR A 87 -5.68 6.54 -9.60
C TYR A 87 -6.41 6.66 -10.94
N VAL A 88 -7.17 7.73 -11.12
CA VAL A 88 -7.84 8.07 -12.38
C VAL A 88 -6.95 9.03 -13.18
N PRO A 89 -6.38 8.59 -14.32
CA PRO A 89 -5.50 9.45 -15.09
C PRO A 89 -6.21 10.64 -15.72
N ARG A 90 -5.46 11.69 -16.05
CA ARG A 90 -5.96 12.87 -16.76
C ARG A 90 -6.70 12.51 -18.06
N SER A 91 -6.17 11.55 -18.82
CA SER A 91 -6.77 11.02 -20.06
C SER A 91 -8.15 10.37 -19.87
N TRP A 92 -8.54 10.03 -18.64
CA TRP A 92 -9.88 9.58 -18.29
C TRP A 92 -10.75 10.76 -17.89
N THR A 93 -10.26 11.62 -17.00
CA THR A 93 -11.06 12.73 -16.46
C THR A 93 -11.39 13.80 -17.51
N GLU A 94 -10.63 13.86 -18.60
CA GLU A 94 -10.90 14.73 -19.76
C GLU A 94 -11.91 14.11 -20.76
N ASP A 95 -12.33 12.86 -20.56
CA ASP A 95 -13.34 12.16 -21.37
C ASP A 95 -14.58 11.84 -20.51
N THR A 96 -15.53 12.78 -20.51
CA THR A 96 -16.77 12.68 -19.71
C THR A 96 -17.59 11.44 -20.07
N ALA A 97 -17.71 11.11 -21.36
CA ALA A 97 -18.48 9.95 -21.82
C ALA A 97 -17.88 8.65 -21.29
N ARG A 98 -16.54 8.53 -21.29
CA ARG A 98 -15.83 7.37 -20.75
C ARG A 98 -15.95 7.29 -19.23
N CYS A 99 -15.87 8.40 -18.51
CA CYS A 99 -16.12 8.45 -17.07
C CYS A 99 -17.52 7.95 -16.72
N GLN A 100 -18.55 8.47 -17.40
CA GLN A 100 -19.94 8.07 -17.21
C GLN A 100 -20.15 6.58 -17.51
N ALA A 101 -19.58 6.06 -18.62
CA ALA A 101 -19.68 4.65 -18.99
C ALA A 101 -19.05 3.71 -17.94
N ALA A 102 -17.97 4.16 -17.29
CA ALA A 102 -17.31 3.43 -16.20
C ALA A 102 -17.97 3.68 -14.82
N GLY A 103 -18.91 4.61 -14.72
CA GLY A 103 -19.60 4.99 -13.48
C GLY A 103 -18.74 5.79 -12.51
N ILE A 104 -17.75 6.54 -13.01
CA ILE A 104 -16.98 7.49 -12.18
C ILE A 104 -17.93 8.65 -11.81
N PRO A 105 -18.05 9.04 -10.53
CA PRO A 105 -18.85 10.20 -10.12
C PRO A 105 -18.33 11.51 -10.72
N ASP A 106 -19.22 12.45 -11.06
CA ASP A 106 -18.85 13.73 -11.68
C ASP A 106 -17.98 14.62 -10.79
N THR A 107 -17.97 14.37 -9.48
CA THR A 107 -17.12 15.06 -8.50
C THR A 107 -15.66 14.60 -8.54
N VAL A 108 -15.35 13.48 -9.21
CA VAL A 108 -14.01 12.92 -9.30
C VAL A 108 -13.23 13.58 -10.44
N GLY A 109 -12.43 14.59 -10.07
CA GLY A 109 -11.42 15.19 -10.95
C GLY A 109 -10.06 14.50 -10.87
N PHE A 110 -9.13 14.93 -11.72
CA PHE A 110 -7.76 14.43 -11.70
C PHE A 110 -7.07 14.73 -10.37
N ALA A 111 -6.42 13.71 -9.80
CA ALA A 111 -5.60 13.84 -8.60
C ALA A 111 -4.30 13.06 -8.79
N THR A 112 -3.16 13.67 -8.41
CA THR A 112 -1.88 12.97 -8.40
C THR A 112 -1.85 11.93 -7.29
N LYS A 113 -1.01 10.89 -7.41
CA LYS A 113 -0.85 9.88 -6.34
C LYS A 113 -0.51 10.50 -4.98
N PRO A 114 0.40 11.50 -4.87
CA PRO A 114 0.64 12.19 -3.59
C PRO A 114 -0.57 12.97 -3.06
N ALA A 115 -1.44 13.50 -3.94
CA ALA A 115 -2.68 14.15 -3.52
C ALA A 115 -3.69 13.12 -2.97
N LEU A 116 -3.79 11.94 -3.59
CA LEU A 116 -4.58 10.83 -3.05
C LEU A 116 -4.04 10.36 -1.70
N ALA A 117 -2.72 10.19 -1.58
CA ALA A 117 -2.04 9.87 -0.32
C ALA A 117 -2.36 10.90 0.79
N ALA A 118 -2.26 12.19 0.49
CA ALA A 118 -2.57 13.25 1.45
C ALA A 118 -4.03 13.17 1.95
N ARG A 119 -4.99 12.86 1.07
CA ARG A 119 -6.41 12.66 1.45
C ARG A 119 -6.57 11.44 2.34
N MET A 120 -5.97 10.31 1.98
CA MET A 120 -6.05 9.06 2.74
C MET A 120 -5.44 9.20 4.13
N ILE A 121 -4.26 9.83 4.23
CA ILE A 121 -3.60 10.12 5.49
C ILE A 121 -4.44 11.09 6.32
N GLY A 122 -4.95 12.17 5.70
CA GLY A 122 -5.86 13.11 6.36
C GLY A 122 -7.07 12.40 6.96
N ARG A 123 -7.78 11.58 6.18
CA ARG A 123 -8.92 10.78 6.65
C ARG A 123 -8.57 9.89 7.84
N ALA A 124 -7.43 9.20 7.80
CA ALA A 124 -7.01 8.35 8.89
C ALA A 124 -6.74 9.15 10.18
N LEU A 125 -6.01 10.26 10.07
CA LEU A 125 -5.68 11.12 11.22
C LEU A 125 -6.92 11.83 11.78
N ASP A 126 -7.79 12.34 10.91
CA ASP A 126 -9.05 13.00 11.29
C ASP A 126 -10.03 12.02 11.96
N ALA A 127 -9.94 10.72 11.62
CA ALA A 127 -10.67 9.64 12.29
C ALA A 127 -10.00 9.16 13.60
N GLY A 128 -8.93 9.80 14.06
CA GLY A 128 -8.25 9.48 15.31
C GLY A 128 -7.37 8.23 15.26
N VAL A 129 -6.93 7.79 14.08
CA VAL A 129 -5.97 6.67 13.98
C VAL A 129 -4.66 7.06 14.68
N PRO A 130 -4.19 6.28 15.67
CA PRO A 130 -2.94 6.58 16.37
C PRO A 130 -1.75 6.27 15.46
N ALA A 131 -1.16 7.30 14.87
CA ALA A 131 0.06 7.17 14.08
C ALA A 131 0.93 8.43 14.20
N SER A 132 2.18 8.24 14.61
CA SER A 132 3.14 9.34 14.76
C SER A 132 4.01 9.55 13.52
N TRP A 133 3.95 8.62 12.56
CA TRP A 133 4.87 8.54 11.44
C TRP A 133 4.20 8.16 10.12
N VAL A 134 4.68 8.76 9.04
CA VAL A 134 4.38 8.36 7.66
C VAL A 134 5.65 7.89 6.94
N ALA A 135 5.55 6.80 6.18
CA ALA A 135 6.61 6.35 5.28
C ALA A 135 6.08 6.18 3.85
N GLY A 136 6.94 6.39 2.87
CA GLY A 136 6.59 6.31 1.45
C GLY A 136 7.82 6.35 0.56
N ASP A 137 7.63 5.99 -0.71
CA ASP A 137 8.69 5.97 -1.71
C ASP A 137 9.00 7.38 -2.28
N GLU A 138 9.79 7.41 -3.36
CA GLU A 138 10.26 8.63 -4.01
C GLU A 138 9.12 9.47 -4.63
N VAL A 139 8.03 8.84 -5.10
CA VAL A 139 6.87 9.54 -5.66
C VAL A 139 6.24 10.44 -4.60
N TYR A 140 6.17 9.95 -3.36
CA TYR A 140 5.63 10.69 -2.23
C TYR A 140 6.65 11.65 -1.64
N GLY A 141 7.89 11.21 -1.43
CA GLY A 141 8.93 12.02 -0.81
C GLY A 141 9.43 13.17 -1.69
N GLY A 142 9.29 13.07 -3.01
CA GLY A 142 9.54 14.18 -3.94
C GLY A 142 8.49 15.30 -3.85
N ASN A 143 7.30 15.04 -3.29
CA ASN A 143 6.19 15.98 -3.35
C ASN A 143 6.18 16.99 -2.16
N PRO A 144 6.42 18.30 -2.38
CA PRO A 144 6.45 19.28 -1.31
C PRO A 144 5.09 19.53 -0.65
N HIS A 145 3.98 19.37 -1.38
CA HIS A 145 2.63 19.60 -0.84
C HIS A 145 2.27 18.52 0.19
N LEU A 146 2.57 17.25 -0.11
CA LEU A 146 2.39 16.16 0.84
C LEU A 146 3.23 16.39 2.11
N ARG A 147 4.52 16.72 1.97
CA ARG A 147 5.40 17.01 3.12
C ARG A 147 4.87 18.17 3.97
N THR A 148 4.46 19.26 3.33
CA THR A 148 3.87 20.42 4.01
C THR A 148 2.60 20.04 4.77
N ALA A 149 1.73 19.23 4.18
CA ALA A 149 0.50 18.77 4.84
C ALA A 149 0.77 17.89 6.09
N LEU A 150 1.82 17.07 6.04
CA LEU A 150 2.26 16.27 7.20
C LEU A 150 2.87 17.15 8.30
N GLU A 151 3.70 18.12 7.91
CA GLU A 151 4.34 19.09 8.82
C GLU A 151 3.30 19.95 9.54
N GLN A 152 2.27 20.43 8.83
CA GLN A 152 1.16 21.20 9.42
C GLN A 152 0.37 20.39 10.47
N ARG A 153 0.31 19.07 10.30
CA ARG A 153 -0.32 18.14 11.25
C ARG A 153 0.66 17.63 12.31
N GLN A 154 1.92 18.11 12.29
CA GLN A 154 3.01 17.68 13.17
C GLN A 154 3.27 16.16 13.16
N VAL A 155 2.96 15.50 12.04
CA VAL A 155 3.19 14.06 11.86
C VAL A 155 4.58 13.86 11.30
N GLY A 156 5.39 13.05 11.98
CA GLY A 156 6.73 12.72 11.51
C GLY A 156 6.70 11.97 10.19
N TYR A 157 7.73 12.09 9.37
CA TYR A 157 7.82 11.29 8.15
C TYR A 157 9.24 10.83 7.84
N VAL A 158 9.33 9.70 7.14
CA VAL A 158 10.54 9.21 6.48
C VAL A 158 10.16 8.83 5.05
N LEU A 159 10.37 9.75 4.11
CA LEU A 159 9.99 9.56 2.71
C LEU A 159 11.23 9.45 1.84
N ALA A 160 11.28 8.44 0.97
CA ALA A 160 12.41 8.29 0.06
C ALA A 160 12.51 9.49 -0.89
N VAL A 161 13.71 9.85 -1.29
CA VAL A 161 13.96 10.92 -2.27
C VAL A 161 15.03 10.50 -3.27
N ALA A 162 14.96 11.10 -4.46
CA ALA A 162 15.93 10.87 -5.51
C ALA A 162 17.36 11.17 -5.04
N ARG A 163 18.34 10.46 -5.59
CA ARG A 163 19.77 10.67 -5.29
C ARG A 163 20.26 12.09 -5.62
N ASP A 164 19.61 12.77 -6.56
CA ASP A 164 19.90 14.13 -7.00
C ASP A 164 19.00 15.18 -6.34
N HIS A 165 18.15 14.77 -5.38
CA HIS A 165 17.31 15.68 -4.61
C HIS A 165 18.18 16.74 -3.92
N GLN A 166 17.71 17.99 -3.99
CA GLN A 166 18.42 19.15 -3.44
C GLN A 166 18.16 19.28 -1.95
N ILE A 167 19.23 19.34 -1.18
CA ILE A 167 19.23 19.45 0.29
C ILE A 167 19.87 20.78 0.67
N ALA A 168 19.10 21.62 1.36
CA ALA A 168 19.62 22.83 1.97
C ALA A 168 20.33 22.47 3.28
N THR A 169 21.55 22.98 3.47
CA THR A 169 22.33 22.87 4.70
C THR A 169 22.87 24.26 5.06
N HIS A 170 23.37 24.45 6.27
CA HIS A 170 24.01 25.72 6.65
C HIS A 170 25.25 26.07 5.81
N ALA A 171 25.86 25.09 5.12
CA ALA A 171 27.00 25.28 4.22
C ALA A 171 26.57 25.48 2.75
N GLY A 172 25.27 25.58 2.46
CA GLY A 172 24.71 25.73 1.12
C GLY A 172 23.83 24.56 0.67
N LYS A 173 23.38 24.61 -0.58
CA LYS A 173 22.52 23.58 -1.21
C LYS A 173 23.37 22.53 -1.92
N PHE A 174 23.09 21.26 -1.66
CA PHE A 174 23.81 20.12 -2.24
C PHE A 174 22.82 19.05 -2.72
N ARG A 175 23.20 18.33 -3.78
CA ARG A 175 22.55 17.04 -4.10
C ARG A 175 22.81 16.03 -2.99
N ALA A 176 21.83 15.19 -2.67
CA ALA A 176 21.94 14.16 -1.64
C ALA A 176 23.16 13.22 -1.87
N ASP A 177 23.40 12.80 -3.11
CA ASP A 177 24.54 11.95 -3.50
C ASP A 177 25.91 12.65 -3.46
N THR A 178 25.93 13.97 -3.40
CA THR A 178 27.14 14.76 -3.24
C THR A 178 27.40 15.03 -1.76
N LEU A 179 26.34 15.31 -0.99
CA LEU A 179 26.42 15.51 0.46
C LEU A 179 26.94 14.27 1.18
N VAL A 180 26.47 13.07 0.79
CA VAL A 180 26.91 11.80 1.40
C VAL A 180 28.43 11.55 1.30
N LYS A 181 29.08 12.05 0.24
CA LYS A 181 30.53 11.92 0.06
C LYS A 181 31.34 12.78 1.05
N ARG A 182 30.71 13.80 1.62
CA ARG A 182 31.30 14.70 2.62
C ARG A 182 31.07 14.22 4.05
N LEU A 183 30.25 13.17 4.26
CA LEU A 183 29.99 12.64 5.59
C LEU A 183 31.24 11.92 6.12
N PRO A 184 31.71 12.25 7.34
CA PRO A 184 32.86 11.57 7.91
C PRO A 184 32.54 10.11 8.22
N ARG A 185 33.55 9.24 8.25
CA ARG A 185 33.36 7.80 8.52
C ARG A 185 32.60 7.54 9.83
N ARG A 186 32.84 8.36 10.86
CA ARG A 186 32.16 8.29 12.17
C ARG A 186 30.65 8.59 12.14
N ALA A 187 30.15 9.21 11.06
CA ALA A 187 28.71 9.47 10.91
C ALA A 187 27.90 8.21 10.57
N TRP A 188 28.58 7.13 10.14
CA TRP A 188 27.94 5.89 9.74
C TRP A 188 27.80 4.93 10.92
N GLN A 189 26.58 4.44 11.15
CA GLN A 189 26.25 3.50 12.21
C GLN A 189 25.57 2.26 11.62
N LYS A 190 25.98 1.08 12.07
CA LYS A 190 25.34 -0.18 11.68
C LYS A 190 24.06 -0.37 12.49
N LEU A 191 22.91 -0.32 11.83
CA LEU A 191 21.60 -0.50 12.47
C LEU A 191 20.71 -1.43 11.64
N SER A 192 19.80 -2.14 12.32
CA SER A 192 18.82 -3.02 11.69
C SER A 192 17.59 -2.22 11.26
N ALA A 193 17.18 -2.38 10.00
CA ALA A 193 15.93 -1.88 9.44
C ALA A 193 14.73 -2.80 9.76
N GLY A 194 14.76 -3.48 10.91
CA GLY A 194 13.80 -4.50 11.30
C GLY A 194 14.16 -5.93 10.86
N ALA A 195 13.35 -6.88 11.31
CA ALA A 195 13.45 -8.28 10.96
C ALA A 195 13.01 -8.52 9.51
N GLY A 196 13.67 -9.46 8.83
CA GLY A 196 13.21 -10.05 7.58
C GLY A 196 13.12 -11.57 7.71
N THR A 197 12.80 -12.25 6.62
CA THR A 197 12.64 -13.72 6.60
C THR A 197 13.91 -14.50 6.96
N LYS A 198 15.09 -13.87 6.83
CA LYS A 198 16.41 -14.44 7.19
C LYS A 198 17.02 -13.76 8.42
N GLY A 199 16.21 -13.15 9.27
CA GLY A 199 16.65 -12.39 10.45
C GLY A 199 16.84 -10.89 10.17
N HIS A 200 17.60 -10.22 11.04
CA HIS A 200 17.75 -8.76 11.01
C HIS A 200 18.38 -8.23 9.71
N ARG A 201 17.75 -7.20 9.12
CA ARG A 201 18.24 -6.52 7.92
C ARG A 201 19.20 -5.39 8.31
N PHE A 202 20.49 -5.67 8.40
CA PHE A 202 21.50 -4.67 8.78
C PHE A 202 21.99 -3.84 7.59
N TYR A 203 21.99 -2.52 7.77
CA TYR A 203 22.56 -1.53 6.86
C TYR A 203 23.46 -0.57 7.63
N ASP A 204 24.33 0.15 6.90
CA ASP A 204 25.01 1.30 7.48
C ASP A 204 24.16 2.54 7.23
N TRP A 205 23.94 3.34 8.27
CA TRP A 205 23.07 4.51 8.23
C TRP A 205 23.84 5.77 8.63
N ALA A 206 23.53 6.88 7.98
CA ALA A 206 24.04 8.19 8.38
C ALA A 206 22.90 9.22 8.37
N LEU A 207 23.08 10.26 9.17
CA LEU A 207 22.13 11.36 9.30
C LEU A 207 22.85 12.68 9.03
N ALA A 208 22.20 13.58 8.33
CA ALA A 208 22.66 14.95 8.12
C ALA A 208 21.49 15.91 8.33
N ASP A 209 21.73 17.02 9.03
CA ASP A 209 20.69 18.01 9.26
C ASP A 209 20.42 18.80 7.97
N ILE A 210 19.14 19.10 7.75
CA ILE A 210 18.66 19.96 6.68
C ILE A 210 18.37 21.31 7.32
N ALA A 211 18.96 22.37 6.76
CA ALA A 211 18.67 23.73 7.19
C ALA A 211 17.27 24.13 6.70
N ASP A 212 16.38 24.41 7.65
CA ASP A 212 15.02 24.85 7.42
C ASP A 212 14.61 25.71 8.63
N ASP A 213 14.11 26.92 8.38
CA ASP A 213 13.76 27.88 9.45
C ASP A 213 12.39 27.59 10.08
N ARG A 214 11.67 26.61 9.52
CA ARG A 214 10.35 26.19 10.02
C ARG A 214 10.49 25.33 11.28
N PRO A 215 9.49 25.31 12.17
CA PRO A 215 9.56 24.54 13.41
C PRO A 215 9.61 23.03 13.14
N GLY A 216 10.49 22.35 13.87
CA GLY A 216 10.70 20.91 13.83
C GLY A 216 12.13 20.53 13.45
N HIS A 217 12.38 19.24 13.29
CA HIS A 217 13.68 18.69 12.95
C HIS A 217 13.64 18.13 11.54
N TYR A 218 14.46 18.69 10.64
CA TYR A 218 14.55 18.26 9.25
C TYR A 218 15.88 17.58 9.00
N GLN A 219 15.85 16.35 8.50
CA GLN A 219 17.06 15.54 8.37
C GLN A 219 17.07 14.75 7.06
N LEU A 220 18.27 14.54 6.51
CA LEU A 220 18.52 13.58 5.45
C LEU A 220 19.03 12.29 6.10
N LEU A 221 18.24 11.23 6.02
CA LEU A 221 18.65 9.89 6.39
C LEU A 221 19.23 9.19 5.15
N VAL A 222 20.39 8.59 5.30
CA VAL A 222 21.07 7.85 4.22
C VAL A 222 21.26 6.41 4.65
N ARG A 223 20.83 5.48 3.80
CA ARG A 223 21.08 4.05 3.95
C ARG A 223 22.14 3.61 2.96
N ARG A 224 23.11 2.82 3.41
CA ARG A 224 24.08 2.13 2.56
C ARG A 224 23.94 0.62 2.70
N ASN A 225 23.79 -0.06 1.57
CA ASN A 225 23.89 -1.51 1.51
C ASN A 225 25.33 -1.94 1.80
N ARG A 226 25.51 -2.79 2.82
CA ARG A 226 26.84 -3.20 3.29
C ARG A 226 27.57 -4.11 2.30
N ARG A 227 26.84 -4.79 1.42
CA ARG A 227 27.39 -5.70 0.40
C ARG A 227 27.61 -4.99 -0.93
N THR A 228 26.62 -4.25 -1.40
CA THR A 228 26.66 -3.64 -2.75
C THR A 228 27.17 -2.20 -2.75
N GLY A 229 27.22 -1.53 -1.59
CA GLY A 229 27.53 -0.10 -1.48
C GLY A 229 26.41 0.82 -1.96
N GLU A 230 25.30 0.27 -2.45
CA GLU A 230 24.16 1.03 -2.95
C GLU A 230 23.57 1.95 -1.88
N LEU A 231 23.26 3.19 -2.29
CA LEU A 231 22.73 4.22 -1.42
C LEU A 231 21.24 4.44 -1.67
N ALA A 232 20.49 4.63 -0.58
CA ALA A 232 19.12 5.15 -0.61
C ALA A 232 19.03 6.37 0.31
N PHE A 233 18.24 7.35 -0.11
CA PHE A 233 18.12 8.65 0.56
C PHE A 233 16.68 8.86 1.00
N TYR A 234 16.51 9.42 2.20
CA TYR A 234 15.19 9.72 2.74
C TYR A 234 15.20 11.12 3.34
N ARG A 235 14.19 11.91 3.02
CA ARG A 235 13.91 13.16 3.72
C ARG A 235 13.05 12.85 4.94
N CYS A 236 13.48 13.35 6.09
CA CYS A 236 12.86 13.12 7.38
C CYS A 236 12.37 14.43 8.00
N TYR A 237 11.26 14.33 8.71
CA TYR A 237 10.74 15.39 9.58
C TYR A 237 10.24 14.76 10.88
N SER A 238 10.44 15.47 11.99
CA SER A 238 9.77 15.19 13.26
C SER A 238 9.52 16.48 14.02
N ALA A 239 8.37 16.58 14.71
CA ALA A 239 8.03 17.74 15.52
C ALA A 239 8.97 17.91 16.73
N THR A 240 9.47 16.78 17.27
CA THR A 240 10.43 16.73 18.38
C THR A 240 11.71 16.04 17.95
N HIS A 241 12.78 16.22 18.72
CA HIS A 241 14.05 15.52 18.47
C HIS A 241 13.86 14.01 18.65
N VAL A 242 14.39 13.21 17.72
CA VAL A 242 14.31 11.74 17.74
C VAL A 242 15.67 11.12 17.45
N SER A 243 15.87 9.88 17.90
CA SER A 243 17.10 9.15 17.63
C SER A 243 17.18 8.67 16.17
N LEU A 244 18.41 8.45 15.69
CA LEU A 244 18.65 7.76 14.43
C LEU A 244 17.95 6.38 14.39
N SER A 245 17.94 5.65 15.51
CA SER A 245 17.27 4.34 15.58
C SER A 245 15.78 4.44 15.28
N THR A 246 15.09 5.48 15.75
CA THR A 246 13.66 5.70 15.44
C THR A 246 13.45 5.90 13.94
N LEU A 247 14.23 6.78 13.30
CA LEU A 247 14.13 7.01 11.85
C LEU A 247 14.41 5.74 11.04
N VAL A 248 15.40 4.94 11.47
CA VAL A 248 15.73 3.65 10.84
C VAL A 248 14.60 2.64 10.98
N GLN A 249 13.90 2.59 12.12
CA GLN A 249 12.74 1.73 12.30
C GLN A 249 11.58 2.13 11.38
N VAL A 250 11.30 3.43 11.27
CA VAL A 250 10.26 3.95 10.35
C VAL A 250 10.62 3.64 8.89
N ALA A 251 11.87 3.90 8.48
CA ALA A 251 12.37 3.54 7.15
C ALA A 251 12.25 2.03 6.87
N GLY A 252 12.57 1.20 7.86
CA GLY A 252 12.48 -0.26 7.79
C GLY A 252 11.05 -0.78 7.63
N ARG A 253 10.06 -0.08 8.21
CA ARG A 253 8.64 -0.38 8.08
C ARG A 253 8.07 -0.08 6.69
N ARG A 254 8.72 0.75 5.87
CA ARG A 254 8.27 0.98 4.47
C ARG A 254 8.08 -0.32 3.70
N TRP A 255 8.94 -1.32 3.92
CA TRP A 255 8.85 -2.63 3.27
C TRP A 255 7.54 -3.38 3.56
N THR A 256 6.87 -3.09 4.68
CA THR A 256 5.65 -3.81 5.07
C THR A 256 4.49 -3.60 4.09
N VAL A 257 4.47 -2.51 3.33
CA VAL A 257 3.46 -2.30 2.28
C VAL A 257 3.66 -3.25 1.10
N GLU A 258 4.90 -3.60 0.75
CA GLU A 258 5.19 -4.58 -0.28
C GLU A 258 4.75 -5.98 0.16
N GLU A 259 4.98 -6.32 1.42
CA GLU A 259 4.45 -7.54 2.03
C GLU A 259 2.91 -7.53 2.06
N THR A 260 2.29 -6.40 2.41
CA THR A 260 0.82 -6.21 2.38
C THR A 260 0.29 -6.44 0.97
N PHE A 261 0.96 -5.94 -0.07
CA PHE A 261 0.56 -6.19 -1.45
C PHE A 261 0.75 -7.64 -1.87
N GLN A 262 1.89 -8.25 -1.55
CA GLN A 262 2.14 -9.66 -1.90
C GLN A 262 1.11 -10.58 -1.25
N SER A 263 0.86 -10.40 0.05
CA SER A 263 -0.13 -11.19 0.80
C SER A 263 -1.57 -10.84 0.43
N GLY A 264 -1.89 -9.55 0.22
CA GLY A 264 -3.20 -9.13 -0.27
C GLY A 264 -3.53 -9.72 -1.64
N LYS A 265 -2.57 -9.75 -2.57
CA LYS A 265 -2.73 -10.38 -3.88
C LYS A 265 -2.83 -11.90 -3.75
N GLY A 266 -1.84 -12.54 -3.13
CA GLY A 266 -1.74 -14.00 -3.06
C GLY A 266 -2.78 -14.68 -2.15
N LEU A 267 -3.29 -13.99 -1.12
CA LEU A 267 -4.19 -14.58 -0.12
C LEU A 267 -5.60 -14.00 -0.11
N ALA A 268 -5.78 -12.78 -0.60
CA ALA A 268 -7.08 -12.11 -0.60
C ALA A 268 -7.56 -11.71 -2.00
N GLY A 269 -6.82 -12.07 -3.06
CA GLY A 269 -7.21 -11.81 -4.44
C GLY A 269 -7.31 -10.33 -4.79
N LEU A 270 -6.46 -9.49 -4.18
CA LEU A 270 -6.49 -8.02 -4.35
C LEU A 270 -6.49 -7.61 -5.83
N ASP A 271 -5.71 -8.30 -6.67
CA ASP A 271 -5.54 -8.05 -8.11
C ASP A 271 -6.31 -9.03 -9.02
N GLU A 272 -7.02 -10.01 -8.46
CA GLU A 272 -7.74 -11.05 -9.22
C GLU A 272 -9.09 -10.60 -9.77
N HIS A 273 -9.46 -9.33 -9.56
CA HIS A 273 -10.73 -8.82 -10.04
C HIS A 273 -10.79 -8.67 -11.56
N GLN A 274 -11.98 -8.94 -12.09
CA GLN A 274 -12.34 -8.72 -13.49
C GLN A 274 -13.36 -7.59 -13.66
N VAL A 275 -13.57 -6.80 -12.59
CA VAL A 275 -14.54 -5.71 -12.60
C VAL A 275 -14.01 -4.53 -13.42
N ARG A 276 -14.92 -3.83 -14.09
CA ARG A 276 -14.57 -2.72 -15.00
C ARG A 276 -15.08 -1.35 -14.56
N ARG A 277 -16.03 -1.31 -13.63
CA ARG A 277 -16.70 -0.08 -13.20
C ARG A 277 -16.19 0.41 -11.86
N TRP A 278 -16.27 1.71 -11.65
CA TRP A 278 -15.82 2.43 -10.45
C TRP A 278 -16.30 1.79 -9.14
N THR A 279 -17.62 1.64 -8.99
CA THR A 279 -18.25 1.08 -7.78
C THR A 279 -17.83 -0.36 -7.53
N SER A 280 -17.82 -1.18 -8.59
CA SER A 280 -17.45 -2.59 -8.48
C SER A 280 -15.99 -2.76 -8.09
N TRP A 281 -15.10 -1.89 -8.57
CA TRP A 281 -13.69 -1.88 -8.17
C TRP A 281 -13.53 -1.53 -6.70
N HIS A 282 -14.13 -0.43 -6.24
CA HIS A 282 -14.03 -0.01 -4.84
C HIS A 282 -14.52 -1.14 -3.92
N ARG A 283 -15.65 -1.75 -4.24
CA ARG A 283 -16.23 -2.85 -3.49
C ARG A 283 -15.38 -4.12 -3.48
N TRP A 284 -14.80 -4.52 -4.61
CA TRP A 284 -13.91 -5.68 -4.65
C TRP A 284 -12.72 -5.47 -3.72
N VAL A 285 -12.04 -4.33 -3.89
CA VAL A 285 -10.82 -4.04 -3.14
C VAL A 285 -11.13 -3.89 -1.64
N THR A 286 -12.31 -3.39 -1.25
CA THR A 286 -12.78 -3.47 0.15
C THR A 286 -12.80 -4.87 0.70
N LEU A 287 -13.41 -5.79 -0.03
CA LEU A 287 -13.58 -7.15 0.44
C LEU A 287 -12.24 -7.88 0.50
N ALA A 288 -11.34 -7.63 -0.46
CA ALA A 288 -9.97 -8.11 -0.42
C ALA A 288 -9.19 -7.55 0.78
N MET A 289 -9.31 -6.25 1.05
CA MET A 289 -8.72 -5.62 2.25
C MET A 289 -9.24 -6.25 3.53
N LEU A 290 -10.56 -6.47 3.65
CA LEU A 290 -11.19 -7.11 4.81
C LEU A 290 -10.66 -8.54 5.02
N ALA A 291 -10.60 -9.34 3.95
CA ALA A 291 -10.09 -10.70 4.01
C ALA A 291 -8.62 -10.73 4.46
N HIS A 292 -7.78 -9.82 3.96
CA HIS A 292 -6.40 -9.70 4.43
C HIS A 292 -6.32 -9.20 5.88
N ALA A 293 -7.12 -8.20 6.26
CA ALA A 293 -7.18 -7.67 7.62
C ALA A 293 -7.54 -8.77 8.64
N PHE A 294 -8.47 -9.66 8.31
CA PHE A 294 -8.80 -10.82 9.13
C PHE A 294 -7.56 -11.71 9.37
N LEU A 295 -6.81 -12.06 8.31
CA LEU A 295 -5.60 -12.88 8.44
C LEU A 295 -4.53 -12.19 9.31
N ALA A 296 -4.36 -10.88 9.13
CA ALA A 296 -3.41 -10.08 9.91
C ALA A 296 -3.81 -10.02 11.40
N ALA A 297 -5.11 -9.86 11.69
CA ALA A 297 -5.63 -9.82 13.05
C ALA A 297 -5.49 -11.18 13.76
N VAL A 298 -5.89 -12.27 13.12
CA VAL A 298 -5.73 -13.63 13.69
C VAL A 298 -4.26 -13.94 13.96
N ARG A 299 -3.37 -13.54 13.05
CA ARG A 299 -1.93 -13.69 13.26
C ARG A 299 -1.44 -12.91 14.48
N ALA A 300 -1.84 -11.65 14.60
CA ALA A 300 -1.42 -10.79 15.71
C ALA A 300 -1.93 -11.32 17.05
N ASP A 301 -3.21 -11.72 17.12
CA ASP A 301 -3.81 -12.32 18.31
C ASP A 301 -3.12 -13.64 18.69
N GLU A 302 -2.82 -14.48 17.70
CA GLU A 302 -2.13 -15.74 17.95
C GLU A 302 -0.71 -15.54 18.49
N HIS A 303 0.05 -14.61 17.89
CA HIS A 303 1.42 -14.32 18.33
C HIS A 303 1.45 -13.70 19.73
N ALA A 304 0.37 -13.02 20.13
CA ALA A 304 0.24 -12.45 21.46
C ALA A 304 -0.10 -13.50 22.54
N ARG A 305 -0.92 -14.51 22.21
CA ARG A 305 -1.38 -15.53 23.16
C ARG A 305 -0.46 -16.74 23.24
N HIS A 306 0.17 -17.11 22.13
CA HIS A 306 1.00 -18.30 22.02
C HIS A 306 2.37 -17.90 21.44
N PRO A 307 3.33 -17.49 22.28
CA PRO A 307 4.71 -17.32 21.85
C PRO A 307 5.16 -18.67 21.28
N GLY A 308 5.54 -18.68 20.00
CA GLY A 308 5.66 -19.90 19.20
C GLY A 308 6.52 -21.00 19.88
N PRO A 309 6.20 -22.29 19.65
CA PRO A 309 6.93 -23.39 20.26
C PRO A 309 8.38 -23.41 19.80
N ASP A 310 9.29 -23.91 20.66
CA ASP A 310 10.75 -23.80 20.52
C ASP A 310 11.33 -24.31 19.18
N GLU A 311 10.57 -25.08 18.39
CA GLU A 311 11.02 -25.71 17.14
C GLU A 311 10.25 -25.27 15.88
N LEU A 312 9.22 -24.41 15.98
CA LEU A 312 8.44 -23.97 14.82
C LEU A 312 8.45 -22.45 14.67
N ILE A 313 8.37 -21.98 13.42
CA ILE A 313 8.09 -20.57 13.19
C ILE A 313 6.66 -20.22 13.63
N PRO A 314 6.42 -19.01 14.15
CA PRO A 314 5.06 -18.54 14.44
C PRO A 314 4.15 -18.62 13.21
N LEU A 315 2.85 -18.83 13.43
CA LEU A 315 1.89 -18.94 12.34
C LEU A 315 1.93 -17.72 11.42
N THR A 316 2.02 -17.97 10.12
CA THR A 316 2.01 -16.92 9.10
C THR A 316 0.59 -16.71 8.57
N CYS A 317 0.32 -15.58 7.91
CA CYS A 317 -0.97 -15.36 7.23
C CYS A 317 -1.27 -16.46 6.20
N ASN A 318 -0.24 -17.01 5.54
CA ASN A 318 -0.39 -18.14 4.61
C ASN A 318 -0.92 -19.39 5.32
N GLU A 319 -0.31 -19.74 6.46
CA GLU A 319 -0.73 -20.94 7.21
C GLU A 319 -2.12 -20.77 7.83
N ILE A 320 -2.42 -19.58 8.35
CA ILE A 320 -3.76 -19.25 8.85
C ILE A 320 -4.81 -19.37 7.75
N GLN A 321 -4.53 -18.84 6.55
CA GLN A 321 -5.44 -18.97 5.41
C GLN A 321 -5.63 -20.45 5.01
N ARG A 322 -4.55 -21.24 4.99
CA ARG A 322 -4.60 -22.67 4.71
C ARG A 322 -5.50 -23.40 5.70
N LEU A 323 -5.29 -23.18 7.00
CA LEU A 323 -6.07 -23.78 8.08
C LEU A 323 -7.54 -23.32 8.04
N PHE A 324 -7.80 -22.02 7.86
CA PHE A 324 -9.16 -21.50 7.73
C PHE A 324 -9.90 -22.13 6.54
N ASN A 325 -9.24 -22.25 5.39
CA ASN A 325 -9.82 -22.90 4.23
C ASN A 325 -10.10 -24.38 4.50
N ALA A 326 -9.18 -25.10 5.14
CA ALA A 326 -9.31 -26.53 5.42
C ALA A 326 -10.36 -26.85 6.49
N LEU A 327 -10.43 -26.03 7.54
CA LEU A 327 -11.21 -26.31 8.75
C LEU A 327 -12.56 -25.59 8.76
N VAL A 328 -12.68 -24.41 8.13
CA VAL A 328 -13.90 -23.61 8.16
C VAL A 328 -14.59 -23.66 6.80
N VAL A 329 -13.91 -23.22 5.74
CA VAL A 329 -14.52 -23.07 4.40
C VAL A 329 -14.94 -24.43 3.81
N ARG A 330 -14.16 -25.49 4.02
CA ARG A 330 -14.51 -26.84 3.54
C ARG A 330 -15.74 -27.40 4.23
N LEU A 331 -15.96 -27.09 5.50
CA LEU A 331 -17.15 -27.53 6.24
C LEU A 331 -18.40 -26.79 5.75
N VAL A 332 -18.28 -25.52 5.38
CA VAL A 332 -19.39 -24.71 4.84
C VAL A 332 -19.79 -25.15 3.42
N HIS A 333 -18.80 -25.52 2.59
CA HIS A 333 -19.04 -25.89 1.20
C HIS A 333 -18.77 -27.38 0.98
N ASP A 334 -19.81 -28.18 1.13
CA ASP A 334 -19.80 -29.61 0.85
C ASP A 334 -19.56 -29.92 -0.65
N THR A 335 -19.44 -31.21 -0.97
CA THR A 335 -19.22 -31.67 -2.34
C THR A 335 -20.34 -31.22 -3.29
N ALA A 336 -21.59 -31.25 -2.84
CA ALA A 336 -22.74 -30.86 -3.64
C ALA A 336 -22.66 -29.38 -4.05
N HIS A 337 -22.36 -28.49 -3.10
CA HIS A 337 -22.16 -27.08 -3.34
C HIS A 337 -21.05 -26.83 -4.38
N ARG A 338 -19.93 -27.55 -4.27
CA ARG A 338 -18.79 -27.40 -5.20
C ARG A 338 -19.14 -27.86 -6.62
N LEU A 339 -19.86 -28.96 -6.75
CA LEU A 339 -20.34 -29.46 -8.05
C LEU A 339 -21.33 -28.48 -8.69
N LEU A 340 -22.27 -27.93 -7.91
CA LEU A 340 -23.19 -26.90 -8.38
C LEU A 340 -22.46 -25.66 -8.92
N TRP A 341 -21.43 -25.18 -8.21
CA TRP A 341 -20.60 -24.08 -8.69
C TRP A 341 -19.79 -24.41 -9.94
N SER A 342 -19.31 -25.66 -10.06
CA SER A 342 -18.64 -26.13 -11.28
C SER A 342 -19.59 -26.05 -12.49
N HIS A 343 -20.81 -26.58 -12.35
CA HIS A 343 -21.83 -26.49 -13.40
C HIS A 343 -22.19 -25.05 -13.74
N TRP A 344 -22.39 -24.19 -12.73
CA TRP A 344 -22.71 -22.78 -12.93
C TRP A 344 -21.59 -22.04 -13.70
N ARG A 345 -20.32 -22.23 -13.32
CA ARG A 345 -19.18 -21.58 -14.01
C ARG A 345 -19.06 -22.02 -15.46
N ARG A 346 -19.18 -23.32 -15.74
CA ARG A 346 -19.14 -23.86 -17.11
C ARG A 346 -20.28 -23.29 -17.97
N ARG A 347 -21.49 -23.17 -17.41
CA ARG A 347 -22.63 -22.54 -18.10
C ARG A 347 -22.37 -21.06 -18.39
N HIS A 348 -21.78 -20.33 -17.46
CA HIS A 348 -21.44 -18.92 -17.66
C HIS A 348 -20.33 -18.72 -18.70
N GLN A 349 -19.29 -19.56 -18.67
CA GLN A 349 -18.23 -19.57 -19.68
C GLN A 349 -18.79 -19.87 -21.08
N ALA A 350 -19.65 -20.87 -21.21
CA ALA A 350 -20.31 -21.19 -22.48
C ALA A 350 -21.10 -19.98 -23.01
N ARG A 351 -21.88 -19.30 -22.16
CA ARG A 351 -22.60 -18.07 -22.54
C ARG A 351 -21.66 -16.95 -22.99
N SER A 352 -20.59 -16.70 -22.25
CA SER A 352 -19.59 -15.68 -22.61
C SER A 352 -18.92 -16.01 -23.95
N GLN A 353 -18.62 -17.28 -24.21
CA GLN A 353 -18.04 -17.74 -25.46
C GLN A 353 -19.02 -17.51 -26.62
N THR A 354 -20.30 -17.87 -26.46
CA THR A 354 -21.35 -17.61 -27.45
C THR A 354 -21.48 -16.12 -27.76
N SER A 355 -21.53 -15.25 -26.75
CA SER A 355 -21.62 -13.79 -26.97
C SER A 355 -20.39 -13.23 -27.68
N HIS A 356 -19.18 -13.75 -27.40
CA HIS A 356 -17.97 -13.33 -28.09
C HIS A 356 -18.00 -13.73 -29.57
N TYR A 357 -18.43 -14.96 -29.88
CA TYR A 357 -18.59 -15.40 -31.27
C TYR A 357 -19.65 -14.58 -32.01
N GLN A 358 -20.78 -14.27 -31.38
CA GLN A 358 -21.80 -13.40 -31.95
C GLN A 358 -21.26 -11.99 -32.26
N GLN A 359 -20.46 -11.42 -31.36
CA GLN A 359 -19.83 -10.12 -31.59
C GLN A 359 -18.82 -10.15 -32.73
N GLN A 360 -18.00 -11.20 -32.83
CA GLN A 360 -17.06 -11.38 -33.95
C GLN A 360 -17.80 -11.52 -35.28
N ALA A 361 -18.89 -12.29 -35.31
CA ALA A 361 -19.72 -12.47 -36.49
C ALA A 361 -20.46 -11.19 -36.93
N ALA A 362 -20.79 -10.29 -36.00
CA ALA A 362 -21.41 -9.00 -36.31
C ALA A 362 -20.42 -7.92 -36.75
N GLN A 363 -19.11 -8.17 -36.63
CA GLN A 363 -18.02 -7.28 -37.05
C GLN A 363 -17.32 -7.77 -38.34
N ALA A 364 -17.70 -8.95 -38.84
CA ALA A 364 -17.33 -9.50 -40.14
C ALA A 364 -18.41 -9.15 -41.16
#